data_AF-A0A956D7Y2-F1
#
_entry.id   AF-A0A956D7Y2-F1
#
_cell.length_a   1.000
_cell.length_b   1.000
_cell.length_c   1.000
_cell.angle_alpha   90.00
_cell.angle_beta   90.00
_cell.angle_gamma   90.00
#
_symmetry.space_group_name_H-M   'P 1'
#
loop_
_entity.id
_entity.type
_entity.pdbx_description
1 polymer ?
#
loop_
_entity_poly.entity_id
_entity_poly.type
_entity_poly.pdbx_seq_one_letter_code
_entity_poly.pdbx_strand_id
1 'polypeptide(L)'
;MFTLEGQQIVIAGTFAGVDAEDAKWKLIERGARVMTSVTKATALVVLGTGAKKNVLAGLEKHATPTTDEAGLLRLMEGAKVADVLRGTSEAGGAKSSASPAPFAGRKVAFDGRFVRQTKATMKVRLEALGAQVVKVGPKADLLVLGEAWGFDGIDALDAGVPAVFADGLDALEAGAPLSDFVAPRGAASPDAKAACEAVLRSAHDAMLAINLGGERWDDELRVVVHPDGRLAAKLRELGGTPTEDHVRRVLWAKTWPAVDRAVEL
;
A
#
# COMPACT_ATOMS: atom_id res chain seq x y z
N MET A 1 6.01 34.39 2.18
CA MET A 1 4.84 33.67 1.63
C MET A 1 4.49 32.59 2.65
N PHE A 2 3.29 32.64 3.25
CA PHE A 2 2.89 31.68 4.29
C PHE A 2 2.47 30.36 3.64
N THR A 3 3.30 29.32 3.77
CA THR A 3 3.08 28.03 3.09
C THR A 3 1.99 27.19 3.74
N LEU A 4 1.60 27.49 4.98
CA LEU A 4 0.62 26.74 5.77
C LEU A 4 -0.59 27.59 6.19
N GLU A 5 -0.82 28.72 5.52
CA GLU A 5 -1.87 29.67 5.89
C GLU A 5 -3.25 29.00 5.97
N GLY A 6 -3.88 29.14 7.14
CA GLY A 6 -5.23 28.61 7.39
C GLY A 6 -5.30 27.09 7.63
N GLN A 7 -4.18 26.37 7.53
CA GLN A 7 -4.13 24.92 7.77
C GLN A 7 -4.17 24.61 9.26
N GLN A 8 -5.12 23.78 9.69
CA GLN A 8 -5.14 23.27 11.07
C GLN A 8 -4.29 22.00 11.17
N ILE A 9 -3.24 22.06 12.00
CA ILE A 9 -2.30 20.95 12.19
C ILE A 9 -2.38 20.50 13.64
N VAL A 10 -2.46 19.20 13.89
CA VAL A 10 -2.36 18.64 15.25
C VAL A 10 -1.04 17.90 15.37
N ILE A 11 -0.29 18.15 16.44
CA ILE A 11 0.93 17.41 16.76
C ILE A 11 0.62 16.51 17.96
N ALA A 12 0.88 15.21 17.85
CA ALA A 12 0.57 14.27 18.91
C ALA A 12 1.63 13.18 19.08
N GLY A 13 2.13 13.03 20.31
CA GLY A 13 3.18 12.07 20.66
C GLY A 13 4.53 12.74 20.85
N THR A 14 5.57 11.92 21.00
CA THR A 14 6.95 12.32 21.21
C THR A 14 7.79 12.02 19.96
N PHE A 15 8.66 12.96 19.61
CA PHE A 15 9.56 12.91 18.46
C PHE A 15 11.01 12.80 18.95
N ALA A 16 11.86 12.09 18.21
CA ALA A 16 13.21 11.76 18.68
C ALA A 16 14.22 12.89 18.45
N GLY A 17 14.06 13.65 17.37
CA GLY A 17 14.97 14.71 16.94
C GLY A 17 14.37 16.11 16.94
N VAL A 18 13.11 16.27 17.35
CA VAL A 18 12.40 17.55 17.31
C VAL A 18 11.65 17.80 18.61
N ASP A 19 11.88 18.96 19.22
CA ASP A 19 11.04 19.42 20.33
C ASP A 19 9.66 19.86 19.83
N ALA A 20 8.60 19.39 20.50
CA ALA A 20 7.22 19.61 20.06
C ALA A 20 6.78 21.08 20.18
N GLU A 21 7.30 21.84 21.14
CA GLU A 21 7.00 23.27 21.26
C GLU A 21 7.77 24.07 20.20
N ASP A 22 9.04 23.74 19.94
CA ASP A 22 9.80 24.36 18.84
C ASP A 22 9.15 24.13 17.47
N ALA A 23 8.67 22.90 17.24
CA ALA A 23 7.94 22.55 16.02
C ALA A 23 6.64 23.35 15.89
N LYS A 24 5.89 23.48 16.99
CA LYS A 24 4.65 24.25 17.03
C LYS A 24 4.88 25.72 16.69
N TRP A 25 5.90 26.36 17.26
CA TRP A 25 6.24 27.75 16.94
C TRP A 25 6.60 27.93 15.47
N LYS A 26 7.46 27.07 14.92
CA LYS A 26 7.83 27.10 13.50
C LYS A 26 6.64 26.92 12.56
N LEU A 27 5.67 26.09 12.92
CA LEU A 27 4.44 25.93 12.13
C LEU A 27 3.53 27.17 12.21
N ILE A 28 3.41 27.78 13.40
CA ILE A 28 2.64 29.02 13.60
C ILE A 28 3.25 30.19 12.81
N GLU A 29 4.57 30.35 12.83
CA GLU A 29 5.30 31.36 12.03
C GLU A 29 4.99 31.25 10.53
N ARG A 30 4.63 30.05 10.08
CA ARG A 30 4.28 29.74 8.69
C ARG A 30 2.79 29.86 8.37
N GLY A 31 1.99 30.32 9.33
CA GLY A 31 0.56 30.58 9.18
C GLY A 31 -0.35 29.40 9.53
N ALA A 32 0.20 28.31 10.07
CA ALA A 32 -0.61 27.17 10.53
C ALA A 32 -1.30 27.48 11.86
N ARG A 33 -2.46 26.84 12.08
CA ARG A 33 -3.13 26.81 13.38
C ARG A 33 -2.84 25.48 14.04
N VAL A 34 -1.97 25.46 15.05
CA VAL A 34 -1.64 24.24 15.78
C VAL A 34 -2.70 23.96 16.86
N MET A 35 -3.40 22.84 16.73
CA MET A 35 -4.50 22.44 17.61
C MET A 35 -4.09 21.22 18.47
N THR A 36 -4.73 21.05 19.63
CA THR A 36 -4.50 19.91 20.53
C THR A 36 -5.47 18.74 20.31
N SER A 37 -6.50 18.96 19.49
CA SER A 37 -7.58 18.01 19.25
C SER A 37 -7.87 17.90 17.77
N VAL A 38 -8.17 16.68 17.31
CA VAL A 38 -8.54 16.41 15.93
C VAL A 38 -10.02 16.75 15.72
N THR A 39 -10.30 17.57 14.71
CA THR A 39 -11.66 17.94 14.30
C THR A 39 -11.82 17.73 12.81
N LYS A 40 -13.04 17.90 12.28
CA LYS A 40 -13.30 17.81 10.84
C LYS A 40 -12.54 18.88 10.01
N ALA A 41 -12.14 19.99 10.63
CA ALA A 41 -11.38 21.06 9.97
C ALA A 41 -9.86 20.83 10.02
N THR A 42 -9.40 19.79 10.73
CA THR A 42 -7.99 19.44 10.81
C THR A 42 -7.49 18.95 9.46
N ALA A 43 -6.48 19.62 8.92
CA ALA A 43 -5.91 19.32 7.61
C ALA A 43 -4.87 18.19 7.68
N LEU A 44 -4.10 18.14 8.77
CA LEU A 44 -3.03 17.17 8.96
C LEU A 44 -2.80 16.89 10.45
N VAL A 45 -2.49 15.65 10.78
CA VAL A 45 -2.01 15.25 12.11
C VAL A 45 -0.61 14.65 12.02
N VAL A 46 0.30 15.18 12.80
CA VAL A 46 1.65 14.65 12.94
C VAL A 46 1.67 13.67 14.11
N LEU A 47 1.99 12.40 13.84
CA LEU A 47 2.03 11.32 14.81
C LEU A 47 3.46 10.97 15.21
N GLY A 48 3.78 11.24 16.46
CA GLY A 48 4.96 10.75 17.16
C GLY A 48 4.66 9.50 17.99
N THR A 49 5.69 8.98 18.66
CA THR A 49 5.55 7.83 19.57
C THR A 49 4.62 8.17 20.75
N GLY A 50 3.78 7.22 21.16
CA GLY A 50 2.90 7.43 22.32
C GLY A 50 1.74 8.42 22.11
N ALA A 51 1.28 8.62 20.87
CA ALA A 51 0.12 9.47 20.59
C ALA A 51 -1.11 9.08 21.44
N LYS A 52 -1.79 10.08 22.00
CA LYS A 52 -2.91 9.89 22.94
C LYS A 52 -4.12 9.21 22.26
N LYS A 53 -4.82 8.36 23.01
CA LYS A 53 -6.00 7.60 22.52
C LYS A 53 -7.10 8.49 21.90
N ASN A 54 -7.32 9.69 22.44
CA ASN A 54 -8.31 10.63 21.93
C ASN A 54 -7.96 11.20 20.55
N VAL A 55 -6.66 11.40 20.27
CA VAL A 55 -6.19 11.82 18.94
C VAL A 55 -6.39 10.68 17.94
N LEU A 56 -6.00 9.45 18.31
CA LEU A 56 -6.19 8.26 17.47
C LEU A 56 -7.67 8.03 17.14
N ALA A 57 -8.57 8.17 18.12
CA ALA A 57 -10.01 8.07 17.89
C ALA A 57 -10.54 9.20 16.97
N GLY A 58 -10.02 10.42 17.11
CA GLY A 58 -10.37 11.54 16.24
C GLY A 58 -9.93 11.34 14.79
N LEU A 59 -8.75 10.75 14.59
CA LEU A 59 -8.23 10.40 13.26
C LEU A 59 -9.13 9.42 12.54
N GLU A 60 -9.57 8.37 13.23
CA GLU A 60 -10.47 7.36 12.68
C GLU A 60 -11.84 7.97 12.38
N LYS A 61 -12.40 8.74 13.33
CA LYS A 61 -13.72 9.39 13.19
C LYS A 61 -13.78 10.39 12.04
N HIS A 62 -12.72 11.16 11.83
CA HIS A 62 -12.71 12.25 10.85
C HIS A 62 -11.97 11.90 9.56
N ALA A 63 -11.40 10.70 9.47
CA ALA A 63 -10.55 10.27 8.36
C ALA A 63 -9.48 11.32 8.02
N THR A 64 -8.85 11.89 9.06
CA THR A 64 -7.90 12.98 8.88
C THR A 64 -6.55 12.42 8.38
N PRO A 65 -5.89 13.08 7.40
CA PRO A 65 -4.56 12.68 6.96
C PRO A 65 -3.52 12.77 8.09
N THR A 66 -2.53 11.89 8.05
CA THR A 66 -1.47 11.77 9.05
C THR A 66 -0.09 11.77 8.41
N THR A 67 0.89 12.29 9.13
CA THR A 67 2.32 12.16 8.78
C THR A 67 3.15 11.84 10.02
N ASP A 68 4.39 11.43 9.82
CA ASP A 68 5.37 11.16 10.88
C ASP A 68 6.33 12.35 11.12
N GLU A 69 7.39 12.09 11.89
CA GLU A 69 8.44 13.06 12.21
C GLU A 69 9.16 13.61 10.97
N ALA A 70 9.40 12.79 9.95
CA ALA A 70 10.03 13.23 8.71
C ALA A 70 9.15 14.24 7.99
N GLY A 71 7.83 14.01 7.96
CA GLY A 71 6.89 15.00 7.44
C GLY A 71 6.83 16.28 8.27
N LEU A 72 6.94 16.19 9.59
CA LEU A 72 7.01 17.37 10.46
C LEU A 72 8.21 18.26 10.11
N LEU A 73 9.38 17.66 9.96
CA LEU A 73 10.61 18.37 9.56
C LEU A 73 10.42 19.09 8.22
N ARG A 74 9.84 18.40 7.22
CA ARG A 74 9.56 19.02 5.91
C ARG A 74 8.61 20.22 6.02
N LEU A 75 7.57 20.14 6.86
CA LEU A 75 6.67 21.29 7.13
C LEU A 75 7.40 22.45 7.80
N MET A 76 8.39 22.16 8.65
CA MET A 76 9.24 23.16 9.29
C MET A 76 10.29 23.74 8.34
N GLU A 77 10.64 23.05 7.26
CA GLU A 77 11.65 23.48 6.26
C GLU A 77 11.06 24.27 5.10
N GLY A 78 9.88 23.90 4.60
CA GLY A 78 9.19 24.72 3.59
C GLY A 78 7.91 24.13 3.04
N ALA A 79 7.71 22.83 3.25
CA ALA A 79 6.75 22.06 2.50
C ALA A 79 5.30 22.45 2.83
N LYS A 80 4.43 22.33 1.83
CA LYS A 80 2.98 22.41 2.03
C LYS A 80 2.48 21.06 2.55
N VAL A 81 1.32 21.07 3.22
CA VAL A 81 0.64 19.83 3.66
C VAL A 81 0.46 18.84 2.50
N ALA A 82 0.08 19.33 1.31
CA ALA A 82 -0.09 18.50 0.13
C ALA A 82 1.23 17.84 -0.34
N ASP A 83 2.38 18.48 -0.15
CA ASP A 83 3.68 17.93 -0.57
C ASP A 83 4.16 16.86 0.41
N VAL A 84 3.90 17.08 1.70
CA VAL A 84 4.19 16.10 2.76
C VAL A 84 3.33 14.85 2.60
N LEU A 85 2.03 15.01 2.34
CA LEU A 85 1.14 13.86 2.13
C LEU A 85 1.43 13.08 0.85
N ARG A 86 2.05 13.71 -0.16
CA ARG A 86 2.49 13.05 -1.40
C ARG A 86 3.83 12.33 -1.28
N GLY A 87 4.50 12.40 -0.13
CA GLY A 87 5.79 11.74 0.08
C GLY A 87 6.96 12.37 -0.69
N THR A 88 6.73 13.36 -1.55
CA THR A 88 7.77 14.02 -2.36
C THR A 88 8.86 14.62 -1.48
N SER A 89 10.04 13.99 -1.52
CA SER A 89 11.27 14.48 -0.91
C SER A 89 11.90 15.51 -1.85
N GLU A 90 11.70 16.79 -1.60
CA GLU A 90 12.58 17.82 -2.15
C GLU A 90 13.68 18.15 -1.13
N ALA A 91 14.65 17.25 -1.02
CA ALA A 91 15.94 17.53 -0.40
C ALA A 91 17.03 16.94 -1.31
N GLY A 92 17.69 17.82 -2.08
CA GLY A 92 19.04 17.61 -2.61
C GLY A 92 19.25 16.51 -3.68
N GLY A 93 19.08 16.90 -4.95
CA GLY A 93 20.05 16.60 -6.00
C GLY A 93 20.34 15.13 -6.35
N ALA A 94 19.43 14.48 -7.05
CA ALA A 94 19.77 13.62 -8.19
C ALA A 94 18.60 13.68 -9.16
N LYS A 95 18.89 13.87 -10.45
CA LYS A 95 17.88 13.80 -11.52
C LYS A 95 17.27 12.41 -11.49
N SER A 96 16.13 12.26 -10.79
CA SER A 96 15.30 11.07 -10.90
C SER A 96 14.77 11.07 -12.32
N SER A 97 15.32 10.17 -13.14
CA SER A 97 14.68 9.76 -14.38
C SER A 97 13.22 9.52 -14.06
N ALA A 98 12.32 10.22 -14.76
CA ALA A 98 10.89 10.07 -14.63
C ALA A 98 10.50 8.61 -14.80
N SER A 99 10.50 7.86 -13.70
CA SER A 99 9.92 6.54 -13.66
C SER A 99 8.42 6.79 -13.82
N PRO A 100 7.76 6.17 -14.81
CA PRO A 100 6.33 6.35 -14.99
C PRO A 100 5.63 6.02 -13.67
N ALA A 101 4.71 6.89 -13.24
CA ALA A 101 3.96 6.70 -12.01
C ALA A 101 3.44 5.24 -11.94
N PRO A 102 3.81 4.44 -10.93
CA PRO A 102 3.65 2.98 -10.96
C PRO A 102 2.22 2.51 -11.23
N PHE A 103 1.23 3.33 -10.86
CA PHE A 103 -0.18 3.04 -11.00
C PHE A 103 -0.89 3.87 -12.07
N ALA A 104 -0.15 4.53 -12.96
CA ALA A 104 -0.71 5.42 -13.99
C ALA A 104 -1.91 4.77 -14.72
N GLY A 105 -3.10 5.34 -14.53
CA GLY A 105 -4.34 4.93 -15.19
C GLY A 105 -4.98 3.65 -14.65
N ARG A 106 -4.48 3.07 -13.55
CA ARG A 106 -5.04 1.85 -12.94
C ARG A 106 -6.04 2.16 -11.84
N LYS A 107 -7.09 1.35 -11.74
CA LYS A 107 -8.04 1.36 -10.62
C LYS A 107 -7.46 0.58 -9.45
N VAL A 108 -7.02 1.28 -8.42
CA VAL A 108 -6.42 0.66 -7.23
C VAL A 108 -7.41 0.73 -6.09
N ALA A 109 -7.63 -0.38 -5.39
CA ALA A 109 -8.33 -0.38 -4.11
C ALA A 109 -7.34 -0.70 -3.00
N PHE A 110 -7.67 -0.35 -1.76
CA PHE A 110 -6.85 -0.73 -0.61
C PHE A 110 -7.72 -1.23 0.53
N ASP A 111 -7.22 -2.22 1.26
CA ASP A 111 -7.91 -2.78 2.41
C ASP A 111 -6.93 -3.15 3.53
N GLY A 112 -7.46 -3.28 4.74
CA GLY A 112 -6.69 -3.56 5.94
C GLY A 112 -6.20 -2.31 6.68
N ARG A 113 -5.40 -2.58 7.70
CA ARG A 113 -4.82 -1.62 8.63
C ARG A 113 -3.40 -1.30 8.21
N PHE A 114 -3.12 -0.01 8.01
CA PHE A 114 -1.76 0.47 7.73
C PHE A 114 -1.19 1.08 9.00
N VAL A 115 -0.07 0.53 9.47
CA VAL A 115 0.61 1.00 10.67
C VAL A 115 1.07 2.44 10.43
N ARG A 116 0.67 3.37 11.33
CA ARG A 116 0.98 4.82 11.30
C ARG A 116 0.32 5.65 10.20
N GLN A 117 -0.60 5.10 9.42
CA GLN A 117 -1.28 5.88 8.39
C GLN A 117 -2.79 5.67 8.40
N THR A 118 -3.52 6.75 8.13
CA THR A 118 -4.97 6.69 7.94
C THR A 118 -5.33 6.33 6.50
N LYS A 119 -6.56 5.83 6.30
CA LYS A 119 -7.12 5.56 4.96
C LYS A 119 -7.08 6.79 4.05
N ALA A 120 -7.22 7.99 4.62
CA ALA A 120 -7.11 9.24 3.86
C ALA A 120 -5.67 9.51 3.39
N THR A 121 -4.68 9.26 4.26
CA THR A 121 -3.26 9.34 3.88
C THR A 121 -2.95 8.35 2.76
N MET A 122 -3.42 7.11 2.90
CA MET A 122 -3.23 6.06 1.89
C MET A 122 -3.84 6.46 0.55
N LYS A 123 -5.06 7.01 0.54
CA LYS A 123 -5.69 7.51 -0.67
C LYS A 123 -4.81 8.54 -1.39
N VAL A 124 -4.29 9.52 -0.65
CA VAL A 124 -3.42 10.57 -1.23
C VAL A 124 -2.11 9.98 -1.76
N ARG A 125 -1.49 9.05 -1.04
CA ARG A 125 -0.26 8.33 -1.49
C ARG A 125 -0.50 7.61 -2.82
N LEU A 126 -1.59 6.85 -2.92
CA LEU A 126 -1.93 6.10 -4.13
C LEU A 126 -2.23 7.04 -5.31
N GLU A 127 -2.98 8.12 -5.08
CA GLU A 127 -3.25 9.14 -6.11
C GLU A 127 -1.95 9.81 -6.59
N ALA A 128 -0.97 10.03 -5.71
CA ALA A 128 0.36 10.56 -6.07
C ALA A 128 1.16 9.60 -6.96
N LEU A 129 0.96 8.28 -6.80
CA LEU A 129 1.51 7.24 -7.65
C LEU A 129 0.72 7.03 -8.96
N GLY A 130 -0.24 7.90 -9.26
CA GLY A 130 -1.02 7.90 -10.50
C GLY A 130 -2.23 6.96 -10.49
N ALA A 131 -2.61 6.42 -9.33
CA ALA A 131 -3.75 5.52 -9.20
C ALA A 131 -5.09 6.25 -9.23
N GLN A 132 -6.11 5.59 -9.78
CA GLN A 132 -7.51 5.92 -9.55
C GLN A 132 -8.04 5.09 -8.38
N VAL A 133 -8.22 5.70 -7.21
CA VAL A 133 -8.67 4.96 -6.02
C VAL A 133 -10.16 4.59 -6.13
N VAL A 134 -10.47 3.29 -6.05
CA VAL A 134 -11.83 2.74 -6.15
C VAL A 134 -12.20 1.93 -4.90
N LYS A 135 -13.49 1.56 -4.78
CA LYS A 135 -13.94 0.63 -3.74
C LYS A 135 -13.31 -0.75 -3.95
N VAL A 136 -12.94 -1.41 -2.86
CA VAL A 136 -12.45 -2.79 -2.83
C VAL A 136 -13.47 -3.73 -3.50
N GLY A 137 -12.96 -4.60 -4.36
CA GLY A 137 -13.75 -5.63 -5.02
C GLY A 137 -13.14 -6.07 -6.35
N PRO A 138 -13.79 -7.00 -7.06
CA PRO A 138 -13.26 -7.63 -8.27
C PRO A 138 -13.02 -6.68 -9.46
N LYS A 139 -13.58 -5.47 -9.41
CA LYS A 139 -13.44 -4.45 -10.47
C LYS A 139 -12.18 -3.60 -10.31
N ALA A 140 -11.44 -3.75 -9.22
CA ALA A 140 -10.12 -3.16 -9.09
C ALA A 140 -9.13 -3.88 -10.02
N ASP A 141 -8.15 -3.14 -10.51
CA ASP A 141 -7.03 -3.69 -11.29
C ASP A 141 -5.90 -4.18 -10.37
N LEU A 142 -5.82 -3.62 -9.17
CA LEU A 142 -4.81 -3.93 -8.16
C LEU A 142 -5.36 -3.63 -6.75
N LEU A 143 -4.98 -4.43 -5.77
CA LEU A 143 -5.17 -4.15 -4.35
C LEU A 143 -3.89 -3.68 -3.69
N VAL A 144 -4.03 -2.80 -2.70
CA VAL A 144 -2.97 -2.49 -1.73
C VAL A 144 -3.42 -2.98 -0.36
N LEU A 145 -2.69 -3.94 0.20
CA LEU A 145 -3.12 -4.65 1.41
C LEU A 145 -2.24 -4.28 2.61
N GLY A 146 -2.90 -3.82 3.68
CA GLY A 146 -2.31 -3.62 5.01
C GLY A 146 -2.40 -4.89 5.85
N GLU A 147 -2.43 -4.79 7.18
CA GLU A 147 -2.69 -5.94 8.06
C GLU A 147 -4.20 -6.17 8.24
N ALA A 148 -4.63 -7.40 8.49
CA ALA A 148 -6.02 -7.71 8.88
C ALA A 148 -7.09 -7.09 7.95
N TRP A 149 -6.96 -7.28 6.63
CA TRP A 149 -8.00 -6.91 5.66
C TRP A 149 -9.27 -7.76 5.84
N GLY A 150 -10.41 -7.22 5.38
CA GLY A 150 -11.72 -7.82 5.58
C GLY A 150 -12.13 -8.78 4.46
N PHE A 151 -13.39 -9.24 4.53
CA PHE A 151 -13.99 -10.12 3.53
C PHE A 151 -13.96 -9.54 2.11
N ASP A 152 -14.16 -8.22 1.96
CA ASP A 152 -14.08 -7.57 0.64
C ASP A 152 -12.68 -7.73 0.00
N GLY A 153 -11.62 -7.66 0.82
CA GLY A 153 -10.25 -7.93 0.38
C GLY A 153 -10.05 -9.38 -0.03
N ILE A 154 -10.54 -10.32 0.78
CA ILE A 154 -10.49 -11.76 0.48
C ILE A 154 -11.23 -12.08 -0.82
N ASP A 155 -12.46 -11.57 -0.99
CA ASP A 155 -13.27 -11.77 -2.20
C ASP A 155 -12.58 -11.23 -3.46
N ALA A 156 -11.86 -10.12 -3.34
CA ALA A 156 -11.11 -9.55 -4.46
C ALA A 156 -9.87 -10.41 -4.81
N LEU A 157 -9.18 -10.96 -3.82
CA LEU A 157 -8.08 -11.92 -4.02
C LEU A 157 -8.57 -13.22 -4.65
N ASP A 158 -9.72 -13.71 -4.20
CA ASP A 158 -10.39 -14.90 -4.72
C ASP A 158 -10.87 -14.73 -6.16
N ALA A 159 -11.20 -13.48 -6.55
CA ALA A 159 -11.46 -13.10 -7.94
C ALA A 159 -10.18 -12.88 -8.76
N GLY A 160 -9.01 -13.13 -8.18
CA GLY A 160 -7.69 -13.04 -8.80
C GLY A 160 -7.16 -11.63 -9.00
N VAL A 161 -7.70 -10.62 -8.29
CA VAL A 161 -7.13 -9.27 -8.32
C VAL A 161 -5.75 -9.32 -7.66
N PRO A 162 -4.67 -8.95 -8.37
CA PRO A 162 -3.34 -8.99 -7.79
C PRO A 162 -3.21 -7.94 -6.68
N ALA A 163 -2.33 -8.18 -5.71
CA ALA A 163 -2.11 -7.25 -4.61
C ALA A 163 -0.64 -6.89 -4.40
N VAL A 164 -0.41 -5.67 -3.93
CA VAL A 164 0.85 -5.20 -3.36
C VAL A 164 0.62 -5.00 -1.86
N PHE A 165 1.54 -5.50 -1.05
CA PHE A 165 1.48 -5.34 0.40
C PHE A 165 2.15 -4.02 0.83
N ALA A 166 1.98 -3.63 2.10
CA ALA A 166 2.52 -2.37 2.63
C ALA A 166 4.02 -2.15 2.36
N ASP A 167 4.85 -3.18 2.52
CA ASP A 167 6.29 -3.13 2.22
C ASP A 167 6.58 -2.93 0.72
N GLY A 168 5.79 -3.55 -0.14
CA GLY A 168 5.87 -3.32 -1.58
C GLY A 168 5.48 -1.91 -1.98
N LEU A 169 4.48 -1.31 -1.32
CA LEU A 169 4.10 0.09 -1.57
C LEU A 169 5.25 1.05 -1.27
N ASP A 170 5.93 0.86 -0.13
CA ASP A 170 7.08 1.70 0.24
C ASP A 170 8.22 1.57 -0.78
N ALA A 171 8.46 0.36 -1.31
CA ALA A 171 9.42 0.13 -2.38
C ALA A 171 9.03 0.81 -3.71
N LEU A 172 7.75 0.80 -4.08
CA LEU A 172 7.24 1.51 -5.26
C LEU A 172 7.44 3.03 -5.15
N GLU A 173 7.22 3.60 -3.97
CA GLU A 173 7.50 5.01 -3.69
C GLU A 173 9.00 5.34 -3.76
N ALA A 174 9.85 4.40 -3.38
CA ALA A 174 11.30 4.51 -3.55
C ALA A 174 11.76 4.33 -5.02
N GLY A 175 10.84 4.03 -5.93
CA GLY A 175 11.10 3.93 -7.37
C GLY A 175 11.25 2.50 -7.90
N ALA A 176 10.94 1.47 -7.11
CA ALA A 176 10.86 0.11 -7.61
C ALA A 176 9.78 0.00 -8.70
N PRO A 177 9.99 -0.81 -9.76
CA PRO A 177 8.97 -1.02 -10.78
C PRO A 177 7.86 -1.95 -10.27
N LEU A 178 6.62 -1.70 -10.71
CA LEU A 178 5.47 -2.55 -10.36
C LEU A 178 5.64 -4.02 -10.76
N SER A 179 6.42 -4.29 -11.81
CA SER A 179 6.73 -5.64 -12.28
C SER A 179 7.43 -6.52 -11.25
N ASP A 180 8.09 -5.94 -10.25
CA ASP A 180 8.74 -6.70 -9.18
C ASP A 180 7.74 -7.36 -8.24
N PHE A 181 6.51 -6.83 -8.18
CA PHE A 181 5.44 -7.32 -7.32
C PHE A 181 4.32 -8.00 -8.10
N VAL A 182 3.99 -7.45 -9.27
CA VAL A 182 2.91 -7.93 -10.13
C VAL A 182 3.41 -7.96 -11.57
N ALA A 183 3.71 -9.16 -12.04
CA ALA A 183 4.18 -9.37 -13.39
C ALA A 183 3.09 -9.05 -14.42
N PRO A 184 3.47 -8.61 -15.63
CA PRO A 184 2.53 -8.44 -16.72
C PRO A 184 1.93 -9.79 -17.12
N ARG A 185 0.77 -9.72 -17.78
CA ARG A 185 0.12 -10.88 -18.38
C ARG A 185 0.98 -11.46 -19.50
N GLY A 186 1.10 -12.79 -19.53
CA GLY A 186 1.80 -13.53 -20.58
C GLY A 186 0.99 -13.67 -21.85
N ALA A 187 1.69 -14.02 -22.94
CA ALA A 187 1.05 -14.36 -24.21
C ALA A 187 0.15 -15.60 -24.08
N ALA A 188 -0.79 -15.74 -25.01
CA ALA A 188 -1.59 -16.97 -25.11
C ALA A 188 -0.69 -18.15 -25.48
N SER A 189 -0.93 -19.29 -24.83
CA SER A 189 -0.27 -20.55 -25.14
C SER A 189 -1.25 -21.49 -25.83
N PRO A 190 -0.85 -22.25 -26.87
CA PRO A 190 -1.68 -23.29 -27.48
C PRO A 190 -1.98 -24.43 -26.50
N ASP A 191 -1.09 -24.65 -25.52
CA ASP A 191 -1.33 -25.53 -24.37
C ASP A 191 -1.24 -24.70 -23.09
N ALA A 192 -2.36 -24.08 -22.76
CA ALA A 192 -2.46 -23.15 -21.63
C ALA A 192 -2.25 -23.89 -20.29
N LYS A 193 -2.76 -25.13 -20.17
CA LYS A 193 -2.62 -25.92 -18.94
C LYS A 193 -1.16 -26.30 -18.69
N ALA A 194 -0.47 -26.89 -19.67
CA ALA A 194 0.93 -27.27 -19.49
C ALA A 194 1.84 -26.06 -19.23
N ALA A 195 1.53 -24.91 -19.86
CA ALA A 195 2.25 -23.66 -19.59
C ALA A 195 2.02 -23.15 -18.16
N CYS A 196 0.79 -23.17 -17.64
CA CYS A 196 0.50 -22.82 -16.25
C CYS A 196 1.21 -23.77 -15.26
N GLU A 197 1.19 -25.08 -15.52
CA GLU A 197 1.90 -26.07 -14.69
C GLU A 197 3.42 -25.87 -14.70
N ALA A 198 3.99 -25.43 -15.83
CA ALA A 198 5.40 -25.09 -15.91
C ALA A 198 5.74 -23.85 -15.06
N VAL A 199 4.89 -22.81 -15.09
CA VAL A 199 5.04 -21.63 -14.23
C VAL A 199 4.95 -22.03 -12.76
N LEU A 200 3.94 -22.80 -12.36
CA LEU A 200 3.75 -23.27 -11.00
C LEU A 200 4.97 -24.07 -10.49
N ARG A 201 5.47 -25.01 -11.29
CA ARG A 201 6.69 -25.77 -10.96
C ARG A 201 7.91 -24.88 -10.80
N SER A 202 8.08 -23.86 -11.66
CA SER A 202 9.20 -22.92 -11.55
C SER A 202 9.12 -22.00 -10.32
N ALA A 203 7.91 -21.81 -9.77
CA ALA A 203 7.67 -21.00 -8.59
C ALA A 203 7.82 -21.80 -7.28
N HIS A 204 7.74 -23.13 -7.36
CA HIS A 204 7.65 -24.03 -6.21
C HIS A 204 8.70 -23.79 -5.13
N ASP A 205 9.99 -23.77 -5.50
CA ASP A 205 11.08 -23.60 -4.53
C ASP A 205 11.02 -22.22 -3.84
N ALA A 206 10.62 -21.18 -4.56
CA ALA A 206 10.46 -19.85 -4.00
C ALA A 206 9.24 -19.78 -3.05
N MET A 207 8.16 -20.50 -3.35
CA MET A 207 7.01 -20.56 -2.45
C MET A 207 7.36 -21.28 -1.13
N LEU A 208 8.15 -22.37 -1.19
CA LEU A 208 8.61 -23.11 -0.01
C LEU A 208 9.68 -22.40 0.83
N ALA A 209 10.28 -21.33 0.31
CA ALA A 209 11.38 -20.62 0.99
C ALA A 209 10.96 -19.92 2.29
N ILE A 210 9.64 -19.81 2.59
CA ILE A 210 9.18 -19.23 3.85
C ILE A 210 9.45 -20.18 5.02
N ASN A 211 10.42 -19.83 5.86
CA ASN A 211 10.83 -20.62 7.00
C ASN A 211 9.93 -20.34 8.23
N LEU A 212 8.73 -20.92 8.24
CA LEU A 212 7.82 -20.86 9.38
C LEU A 212 7.79 -22.16 10.22
N GLY A 213 8.72 -23.09 9.97
CA GLY A 213 8.92 -24.26 10.84
C GLY A 213 7.74 -25.22 10.97
N GLY A 214 6.79 -25.22 10.02
CA GLY A 214 5.57 -26.03 10.09
C GLY A 214 5.14 -26.56 8.72
N GLU A 215 4.64 -27.81 8.76
CA GLU A 215 3.94 -28.65 7.77
C GLU A 215 4.00 -28.35 6.26
N ARG A 216 4.12 -29.43 5.46
CA ARG A 216 3.90 -29.39 4.02
C ARG A 216 2.48 -28.90 3.75
N TRP A 217 2.37 -27.81 2.99
CA TRP A 217 1.11 -27.23 2.52
C TRP A 217 0.98 -27.31 1.00
N ASP A 218 1.99 -27.85 0.31
CA ASP A 218 2.07 -27.91 -1.16
C ASP A 218 0.95 -28.74 -1.79
N ASP A 219 0.44 -29.75 -1.08
CA ASP A 219 -0.70 -30.58 -1.48
C ASP A 219 -2.06 -29.91 -1.23
N GLU A 220 -2.08 -28.78 -0.53
CA GLU A 220 -3.29 -28.01 -0.20
C GLU A 220 -3.49 -26.79 -1.09
N LEU A 221 -2.48 -26.43 -1.89
CA LEU A 221 -2.52 -25.28 -2.79
C LEU A 221 -3.45 -25.55 -3.98
N ARG A 222 -4.44 -24.67 -4.14
CA ARG A 222 -5.25 -24.57 -5.34
C ARG A 222 -4.93 -23.29 -6.06
N VAL A 223 -4.62 -23.41 -7.35
CA VAL A 223 -4.37 -22.25 -8.21
C VAL A 223 -5.38 -22.20 -9.35
N VAL A 224 -6.06 -21.07 -9.49
CA VAL A 224 -7.00 -20.83 -10.59
C VAL A 224 -6.46 -19.68 -11.44
N VAL A 225 -6.19 -19.98 -12.71
CA VAL A 225 -5.83 -18.98 -13.73
C VAL A 225 -7.09 -18.63 -14.51
N HIS A 226 -7.52 -17.37 -14.45
CA HIS A 226 -8.73 -16.88 -15.12
C HIS A 226 -8.45 -16.45 -16.57
N PRO A 227 -9.47 -16.41 -17.45
CA PRO A 227 -9.31 -16.02 -18.86
C PRO A 227 -8.80 -14.60 -19.10
N ASP A 228 -8.96 -13.71 -18.12
CA ASP A 228 -8.42 -12.36 -18.15
C ASP A 228 -6.94 -12.31 -17.72
N GLY A 229 -6.34 -13.46 -17.41
CA GLY A 229 -4.97 -13.61 -16.93
C GLY A 229 -4.80 -13.39 -15.43
N ARG A 230 -5.91 -13.22 -14.69
CA ARG A 230 -5.88 -13.11 -13.23
C ARG A 230 -5.60 -14.45 -12.58
N LEU A 231 -5.04 -14.39 -11.38
CA LEU A 231 -4.62 -15.55 -10.63
C LEU A 231 -5.20 -15.51 -9.23
N ALA A 232 -6.00 -16.51 -8.89
CA ALA A 232 -6.40 -16.79 -7.53
C ALA A 232 -5.59 -17.98 -6.99
N ALA A 233 -5.03 -17.82 -5.79
CA ALA A 233 -4.29 -18.87 -5.10
C ALA A 233 -4.84 -19.01 -3.68
N LYS A 234 -5.19 -20.24 -3.30
CA LYS A 234 -5.80 -20.58 -2.01
C LYS A 234 -5.11 -21.78 -1.38
N LEU A 235 -4.88 -21.69 -0.08
CA LEU A 235 -4.56 -22.86 0.76
C LEU A 235 -5.84 -23.35 1.46
N ARG A 236 -5.85 -24.63 1.85
CA ARG A 236 -7.04 -25.27 2.43
C ARG A 236 -7.36 -24.75 3.83
N GLU A 237 -6.34 -24.36 4.59
CA GLU A 237 -6.52 -23.64 5.85
C GLU A 237 -6.85 -22.17 5.62
N LEU A 238 -7.80 -21.65 6.41
CA LEU A 238 -8.51 -20.40 6.21
C LEU A 238 -7.57 -19.20 5.95
N GLY A 239 -7.68 -18.65 4.74
CA GLY A 239 -7.44 -17.26 4.31
C GLY A 239 -6.62 -16.33 5.20
N GLY A 240 -5.49 -15.83 4.68
CA GLY A 240 -4.74 -14.70 5.26
C GLY A 240 -3.68 -15.11 6.29
N THR A 241 -3.08 -16.29 6.11
CA THR A 241 -1.88 -16.68 6.86
C THR A 241 -0.63 -16.08 6.20
N PRO A 242 0.45 -15.82 6.95
CA PRO A 242 1.72 -15.36 6.37
C PRO A 242 2.25 -16.26 5.25
N THR A 243 1.97 -17.57 5.34
CA THR A 243 2.30 -18.55 4.30
C THR A 243 1.50 -18.29 3.03
N GLU A 244 0.19 -18.12 3.11
CA GLU A 244 -0.65 -17.86 1.95
C GLU A 244 -0.29 -16.54 1.27
N ASP A 245 -0.01 -15.50 2.05
CA ASP A 245 0.42 -14.20 1.53
C ASP A 245 1.75 -14.31 0.78
N HIS A 246 2.72 -15.06 1.33
CA HIS A 246 3.99 -15.33 0.66
C HIS A 246 3.79 -16.09 -0.66
N VAL A 247 2.98 -17.16 -0.65
CA VAL A 247 2.64 -17.91 -1.85
C VAL A 247 2.06 -16.99 -2.92
N ARG A 248 1.09 -16.15 -2.55
CA ARG A 248 0.47 -15.17 -3.46
C ARG A 248 1.50 -14.18 -4.02
N ARG A 249 2.39 -13.62 -3.18
CA ARG A 249 3.49 -12.74 -3.64
C ARG A 249 4.35 -13.41 -4.70
N VAL A 250 4.79 -14.64 -4.44
CA VAL A 250 5.64 -15.39 -5.37
C VAL A 250 4.91 -15.63 -6.68
N LEU A 251 3.63 -16.02 -6.63
CA LEU A 251 2.87 -16.35 -7.84
C LEU A 251 2.49 -15.10 -8.66
N TRP A 252 2.13 -13.97 -8.04
CA TRP A 252 1.82 -12.73 -8.77
C TRP A 252 3.05 -12.07 -9.40
N ALA A 253 4.25 -12.32 -8.87
CA ALA A 253 5.51 -11.92 -9.49
C ALA A 253 5.87 -12.77 -10.73
N LYS A 254 5.07 -13.78 -11.09
CA LYS A 254 5.27 -14.60 -12.30
C LYS A 254 4.33 -14.19 -13.43
N THR A 255 4.84 -14.27 -14.65
CA THR A 255 4.05 -14.06 -15.87
C THR A 255 3.26 -15.32 -16.19
N TRP A 256 1.93 -15.27 -16.02
CA TRP A 256 1.01 -16.36 -16.36
C TRP A 256 0.53 -16.25 -17.80
N PRO A 257 0.42 -17.36 -18.54
CA PRO A 257 -0.08 -17.34 -19.91
C PRO A 257 -1.55 -16.90 -19.95
N ALA A 258 -1.95 -16.25 -21.02
CA ALA A 258 -3.36 -16.02 -21.29
C ALA A 258 -4.06 -17.37 -21.55
N VAL A 259 -5.16 -17.62 -20.84
CA VAL A 259 -6.00 -18.81 -21.01
C VAL A 259 -7.34 -18.41 -21.64
N ASP A 260 -7.95 -19.29 -22.41
CA ASP A 260 -9.27 -19.10 -23.04
C ASP A 260 -10.42 -19.39 -22.08
N ARG A 261 -10.21 -20.35 -21.18
CA ARG A 261 -11.11 -20.74 -20.09
C ARG A 261 -10.31 -20.86 -18.79
N ALA A 262 -10.99 -20.76 -17.66
CA ALA A 262 -10.33 -20.90 -16.36
C ALA A 262 -9.61 -22.27 -16.28
N VAL A 263 -8.37 -22.24 -15.81
CA VAL A 263 -7.55 -23.44 -15.58
C VAL A 263 -7.32 -23.58 -14.08
N GLU A 264 -7.79 -24.68 -13.52
CA GLU A 264 -7.49 -25.09 -12.14
C GLU A 264 -6.30 -26.05 -12.15
N LEU A 265 -5.32 -25.77 -11.30
CA LEU A 265 -4.11 -26.55 -11.06
C LEU A 265 -4.08 -27.07 -9.63
#